data_AF-A0A382ICH4-F1
#
_entry.id   AF-A0A382ICH4-F1
#
_cell.length_a   1.000
_cell.length_b   1.000
_cell.length_c   1.000
_cell.angle_alpha   90.00
_cell.angle_beta   90.00
_cell.angle_gamma   90.00
#
_symmetry.space_group_name_H-M   'P 1'
#
loop_
_entity.id
_entity.type
_entity.pdbx_description
1 polymer ?
#
loop_
_entity_poly.entity_id
_entity_poly.type
_entity_poly.pdbx_seq_one_letter_code
_entity_poly.pdbx_strand_id
1 'polypeptide(L)'
;MVQNKLGIAKNLKFSWFEYFQYAMTAKSPSVQPLSLKANEYNGSNYGLNYSKTAVFTRFLQHYLGDEKMDEIMQDYFETWKFKHPYPEDLRKIFEKHTNKDLSWYFEGVLETTDYLDYSIDKKRNQFTISNHGELKTPIEVVFYGSQHNELERRWLEGFDWMKSVQGPVGTWYAIIDPDENMPDVKRENNSTRKELYFNWVWDQPNYYDHEVNILPWLFSYNFYNGWTPGAMLYKGGTPGYTSTTSIQPMWDFNNNQPVLKFHRINNFDSNNFFRASSLSFSGMRYQGNTGGAIKFDGSYGEE
;
A
#
# COMPACT_ATOMS: atom_id res chain seq x y z
N MET A 1 26.76 -7.77 7.21
CA MET A 1 26.21 -6.64 8.00
C MET A 1 25.37 -7.15 9.15
N VAL A 2 25.19 -6.35 10.21
CA VAL A 2 24.29 -6.64 11.35
C VAL A 2 22.85 -6.91 10.88
N GLN A 3 22.42 -6.21 9.82
CA GLN A 3 21.12 -6.39 9.16
C GLN A 3 20.81 -7.86 8.81
N ASN A 4 21.73 -8.54 8.11
CA ASN A 4 21.53 -9.95 7.70
C ASN A 4 21.50 -10.91 8.90
N LYS A 5 22.20 -10.58 9.99
CA LYS A 5 22.19 -11.41 11.21
C LYS A 5 20.87 -11.28 11.96
N LEU A 6 20.24 -10.10 11.92
CA LEU A 6 18.95 -9.83 12.55
C LEU A 6 17.75 -10.17 11.66
N GLY A 7 17.98 -10.40 10.35
CA GLY A 7 16.92 -10.74 9.41
C GLY A 7 16.06 -9.56 8.97
N ILE A 8 16.51 -8.31 9.17
CA ILE A 8 15.75 -7.12 8.78
C ILE A 8 15.55 -7.09 7.27
N ALA A 9 14.28 -7.00 6.83
CA ALA A 9 13.88 -6.90 5.43
C ALA A 9 14.37 -8.06 4.56
N LYS A 10 14.48 -9.27 5.13
CA LYS A 10 15.11 -10.41 4.47
C LYS A 10 14.36 -10.86 3.21
N ASN A 11 13.03 -10.78 3.20
CA ASN A 11 12.17 -11.26 2.13
C ASN A 11 11.45 -10.10 1.41
N LEU A 12 11.94 -8.88 1.57
CA LEU A 12 11.32 -7.70 0.98
C LEU A 12 11.39 -7.77 -0.55
N LYS A 13 10.23 -7.76 -1.21
CA LYS A 13 10.14 -7.86 -2.67
C LYS A 13 10.65 -6.57 -3.32
N PHE A 14 11.39 -6.65 -4.42
CA PHE A 14 11.81 -5.45 -5.16
C PHE A 14 10.62 -4.61 -5.63
N SER A 15 9.53 -5.27 -6.08
CA SER A 15 8.28 -4.62 -6.47
C SER A 15 7.65 -3.79 -5.35
N TRP A 16 7.91 -4.14 -4.09
CA TRP A 16 7.42 -3.37 -2.95
C TRP A 16 8.08 -1.99 -2.86
N PHE A 17 9.34 -1.83 -3.30
CA PHE A 17 9.99 -0.51 -3.33
C PHE A 17 9.35 0.43 -4.35
N GLU A 18 9.01 -0.06 -5.55
CA GLU A 18 8.30 0.73 -6.56
C GLU A 18 6.90 1.12 -6.06
N TYR A 19 6.19 0.17 -5.47
CA TYR A 19 4.92 0.44 -4.78
C TYR A 19 5.08 1.49 -3.68
N PHE A 20 6.10 1.37 -2.84
CA PHE A 20 6.37 2.30 -1.75
C PHE A 20 6.55 3.72 -2.28
N GLN A 21 7.36 3.92 -3.33
CA GLN A 21 7.59 5.24 -3.92
C GLN A 21 6.29 5.85 -4.47
N TYR A 22 5.48 5.06 -5.19
CA TYR A 22 4.20 5.50 -5.72
C TYR A 22 3.21 5.85 -4.61
N ALA A 23 2.97 4.91 -3.69
CA ALA A 23 1.93 5.02 -2.68
C ALA A 23 2.23 6.10 -1.62
N MET A 24 3.50 6.45 -1.41
CA MET A 24 3.88 7.60 -0.56
C MET A 24 3.32 8.93 -1.05
N THR A 25 3.11 9.08 -2.36
CA THR A 25 2.71 10.37 -2.95
C THR A 25 1.36 10.34 -3.64
N ALA A 26 0.80 9.16 -3.93
CA ALA A 26 -0.42 9.00 -4.71
C ALA A 26 -1.61 9.87 -4.24
N LYS A 27 -1.77 10.06 -2.93
CA LYS A 27 -2.85 10.89 -2.34
C LYS A 27 -2.46 12.37 -2.14
N SER A 28 -1.26 12.78 -2.53
CA SER A 28 -0.83 14.17 -2.37
C SER A 28 -1.56 15.05 -3.38
N PRO A 29 -2.08 16.23 -2.96
CA PRO A 29 -2.68 17.18 -3.89
C PRO A 29 -1.65 17.84 -4.84
N SER A 30 -0.36 17.59 -4.63
CA SER A 30 0.72 18.08 -5.51
C SER A 30 1.14 17.09 -6.60
N VAL A 31 0.47 15.92 -6.72
CA VAL A 31 0.76 14.96 -7.80
C VAL A 31 0.43 15.60 -9.15
N GLN A 32 1.23 15.27 -10.16
CA GLN A 32 1.02 15.69 -11.54
C GLN A 32 0.77 14.47 -12.44
N PRO A 33 -0.02 14.59 -13.52
CA PRO A 33 -0.27 13.48 -14.45
C PRO A 33 0.99 13.13 -15.25
N LEU A 34 1.04 11.91 -15.79
CA LEU A 34 2.20 11.38 -16.52
C LEU A 34 2.37 11.99 -17.92
N SER A 35 1.30 12.55 -18.47
CA SER A 35 1.25 13.14 -19.82
C SER A 35 1.95 14.49 -19.97
N LEU A 36 2.48 15.07 -18.89
CA LEU A 36 3.19 16.36 -18.97
C LEU A 36 4.58 16.23 -19.61
N LYS A 37 5.05 17.34 -20.18
CA LYS A 37 6.43 17.47 -20.64
C LYS A 37 7.39 17.57 -19.47
N ALA A 38 8.64 17.16 -19.70
CA ALA A 38 9.68 17.16 -18.67
C ALA A 38 9.85 18.52 -17.95
N ASN A 39 9.71 19.63 -18.67
CA ASN A 39 9.85 20.99 -18.14
C ASN A 39 8.59 21.54 -17.46
N GLU A 40 7.48 20.81 -17.47
CA GLU A 40 6.21 21.18 -16.81
C GLU A 40 6.08 20.53 -15.42
N TYR A 41 6.96 19.60 -15.08
CA TYR A 41 6.99 18.98 -13.76
C TYR A 41 7.66 19.87 -12.71
N ASN A 42 7.07 19.88 -11.52
CA ASN A 42 7.56 20.60 -10.36
C ASN A 42 8.37 19.68 -9.43
N GLY A 43 9.55 20.13 -9.02
CA GLY A 43 10.35 19.47 -7.98
C GLY A 43 10.59 17.98 -8.22
N SER A 44 10.21 17.15 -7.24
CA SER A 44 10.42 15.69 -7.29
C SER A 44 9.40 14.93 -8.14
N ASN A 45 8.32 15.57 -8.63
CA ASN A 45 7.27 14.87 -9.40
C ASN A 45 7.83 14.18 -10.64
N TYR A 46 8.82 14.78 -11.32
CA TYR A 46 9.45 14.17 -12.49
C TYR A 46 9.99 12.76 -12.21
N GLY A 47 10.59 12.55 -11.03
CA GLY A 47 11.13 11.25 -10.62
C GLY A 47 10.05 10.29 -10.12
N LEU A 48 9.05 10.80 -9.40
CA LEU A 48 7.97 9.97 -8.82
C LEU A 48 7.08 9.32 -9.89
N ASN A 49 6.95 9.95 -11.06
CA ASN A 49 6.19 9.42 -12.19
C ASN A 49 6.69 8.05 -12.69
N TYR A 50 7.99 7.79 -12.57
CA TYR A 50 8.55 6.48 -12.96
C TYR A 50 7.95 5.35 -12.11
N SER A 51 7.75 5.59 -10.81
CA SER A 51 7.15 4.60 -9.91
C SER A 51 5.68 4.33 -10.25
N LYS A 52 4.88 5.38 -10.56
CA LYS A 52 3.48 5.24 -11.02
C LYS A 52 3.42 4.39 -12.29
N THR A 53 4.22 4.72 -13.31
CA THR A 53 4.26 3.93 -14.54
C THR A 53 4.65 2.48 -14.27
N ALA A 54 5.70 2.23 -13.50
CA ALA A 54 6.18 0.87 -13.21
C ALA A 54 5.10 -0.01 -12.56
N VAL A 55 4.42 0.50 -11.52
CA VAL A 55 3.42 -0.30 -10.79
C VAL A 55 2.15 -0.52 -11.59
N PHE A 56 1.68 0.48 -12.34
CA PHE A 56 0.48 0.32 -13.16
C PHE A 56 0.72 -0.50 -14.43
N THR A 57 1.89 -0.42 -15.06
CA THR A 57 2.23 -1.30 -16.19
C THR A 57 2.35 -2.74 -15.72
N ARG A 58 2.90 -2.99 -14.51
CA ARG A 58 2.92 -4.32 -13.91
C ARG A 58 1.51 -4.84 -13.63
N PHE A 59 0.62 -3.98 -13.15
CA PHE A 59 -0.78 -4.36 -12.95
C PHE A 59 -1.49 -4.67 -14.28
N LEU A 60 -1.24 -3.88 -15.32
CA LEU A 60 -1.74 -4.14 -16.67
C LEU A 60 -1.23 -5.49 -17.21
N GLN A 61 0.06 -5.78 -17.02
CA GLN A 61 0.64 -7.08 -17.38
C GLN A 61 -0.06 -8.23 -16.62
N HIS A 62 -0.30 -8.10 -15.31
CA HIS A 62 -1.03 -9.10 -14.53
C HIS A 62 -2.46 -9.31 -15.05
N TYR A 63 -3.15 -8.24 -15.45
CA TYR A 63 -4.49 -8.29 -16.00
C TYR A 63 -4.57 -8.94 -17.40
N LEU A 64 -3.57 -8.68 -18.26
CA LEU A 64 -3.52 -9.24 -19.61
C LEU A 64 -2.92 -10.66 -19.66
N GLY A 65 -2.03 -10.98 -18.71
CA GLY A 65 -1.19 -12.17 -18.71
C GLY A 65 0.12 -11.97 -19.47
N ASP A 66 1.17 -12.67 -19.03
CA ASP A 66 2.54 -12.53 -19.56
C ASP A 66 2.64 -12.80 -21.06
N GLU A 67 2.04 -13.89 -21.54
CA GLU A 67 2.09 -14.26 -22.97
C GLU A 67 1.48 -13.17 -23.87
N LYS A 68 0.37 -12.57 -23.43
CA LYS A 68 -0.30 -11.50 -24.17
C LYS A 68 0.50 -10.21 -24.13
N MET A 69 1.08 -9.88 -22.98
CA MET A 69 1.95 -8.72 -22.84
C MET A 69 3.19 -8.85 -23.73
N ASP A 70 3.82 -10.03 -23.77
CA ASP A 70 4.97 -10.31 -24.62
C ASP A 70 4.63 -10.17 -26.11
N GLU A 71 3.50 -10.71 -26.55
CA GLU A 71 3.00 -10.56 -27.93
C GLU A 71 2.83 -9.08 -28.31
N ILE A 72 2.18 -8.30 -27.44
CA ILE A 72 1.95 -6.85 -27.64
C ILE A 72 3.27 -6.09 -27.73
N MET A 73 4.21 -6.35 -26.82
CA MET A 73 5.48 -5.64 -26.78
C MET A 73 6.39 -6.01 -27.96
N GLN A 74 6.31 -7.25 -28.47
CA GLN A 74 6.99 -7.64 -29.70
C GLN A 74 6.43 -6.90 -30.93
N ASP A 75 5.11 -6.81 -31.08
CA ASP A 75 4.49 -6.05 -32.19
C ASP A 75 4.79 -4.55 -32.09
N TYR A 76 4.78 -4.00 -30.88
CA TYR A 76 5.18 -2.62 -30.63
C TYR A 76 6.62 -2.37 -31.11
N PHE A 77 7.57 -3.22 -30.70
CA PHE A 77 8.96 -3.12 -31.12
C PHE A 77 9.10 -3.24 -32.65
N GLU A 78 8.50 -4.26 -33.27
CA GLU A 78 8.61 -4.47 -34.71
C GLU A 78 8.01 -3.32 -35.53
N THR A 79 6.90 -2.74 -35.06
CA THR A 79 6.22 -1.61 -35.72
C THR A 79 7.00 -0.30 -35.58
N TRP A 80 7.60 -0.06 -34.42
CA TRP A 80 8.19 1.22 -34.03
C TRP A 80 9.71 1.23 -33.94
N LYS A 81 10.40 0.12 -34.23
CA LYS A 81 11.86 0.10 -34.34
C LYS A 81 12.34 1.19 -35.30
N PHE A 82 13.33 1.95 -34.84
CA PHE A 82 13.91 3.12 -35.52
C PHE A 82 12.94 4.31 -35.75
N LYS A 83 11.88 4.42 -34.95
CA LYS A 83 10.91 5.54 -34.94
C LYS A 83 10.74 6.11 -33.52
N HIS A 84 9.99 7.20 -33.41
CA HIS A 84 9.65 7.86 -32.13
C HIS A 84 8.12 7.78 -31.91
N PRO A 85 7.61 6.70 -31.30
CA PRO A 85 6.19 6.55 -30.98
C PRO A 85 5.75 7.52 -29.87
N TYR A 86 4.48 7.88 -29.90
CA TYR A 86 3.79 8.57 -28.81
C TYR A 86 2.85 7.61 -28.05
N PRO A 87 2.30 7.98 -26.87
CA PRO A 87 1.44 7.10 -26.08
C PRO A 87 0.24 6.51 -26.83
N GLU A 88 -0.32 7.25 -27.79
CA GLU A 88 -1.47 6.87 -28.61
C GLU A 88 -1.08 5.78 -29.61
N ASP A 89 0.19 5.75 -30.03
CA ASP A 89 0.73 4.69 -30.87
C ASP A 89 0.89 3.39 -30.08
N LEU A 90 1.31 3.46 -28.81
CA LEU A 90 1.33 2.32 -27.91
C LEU A 90 -0.09 1.80 -27.68
N ARG A 91 -1.06 2.69 -27.41
CA ARG A 91 -2.48 2.34 -27.24
C ARG A 91 -3.03 1.56 -28.43
N LYS A 92 -2.76 1.99 -29.66
CA LYS A 92 -3.19 1.28 -30.88
C LYS A 92 -2.64 -0.14 -30.98
N ILE A 93 -1.40 -0.38 -30.53
CA ILE A 93 -0.84 -1.74 -30.49
C ILE A 93 -1.59 -2.59 -29.46
N PHE A 94 -1.86 -2.07 -28.27
CA PHE A 94 -2.67 -2.80 -27.28
C PHE A 94 -4.08 -3.12 -27.81
N GLU A 95 -4.80 -2.14 -28.35
CA GLU A 95 -6.15 -2.29 -28.91
C GLU A 95 -6.20 -3.26 -30.11
N LYS A 96 -5.12 -3.37 -30.88
CA LYS A 96 -5.01 -4.35 -31.98
C LYS A 96 -5.00 -5.80 -31.46
N HIS A 97 -4.47 -6.04 -30.25
CA HIS A 97 -4.25 -7.38 -29.70
C HIS A 97 -5.24 -7.79 -28.61
N THR A 98 -6.10 -6.87 -28.14
CA THR A 98 -7.12 -7.14 -27.11
C THR A 98 -8.42 -6.38 -27.36
N ASN A 99 -9.55 -7.01 -27.03
CA ASN A 99 -10.88 -6.36 -27.00
C ASN A 99 -11.23 -5.83 -25.60
N LYS A 100 -10.31 -5.90 -24.64
CA LYS A 100 -10.51 -5.37 -23.28
C LYS A 100 -10.50 -3.85 -23.32
N ASP A 101 -11.37 -3.24 -22.52
CA ASP A 101 -11.32 -1.79 -22.30
C ASP A 101 -10.11 -1.45 -21.43
N LEU A 102 -9.15 -0.72 -22.01
CA LEU A 102 -7.92 -0.26 -21.36
C LEU A 102 -7.91 1.26 -21.13
N SER A 103 -9.06 1.93 -21.23
CA SER A 103 -9.21 3.36 -20.92
C SER A 103 -8.71 3.68 -19.51
N TRP A 104 -8.98 2.80 -18.53
CA TRP A 104 -8.49 2.95 -17.16
C TRP A 104 -6.96 3.11 -17.07
N TYR A 105 -6.21 2.49 -17.99
CA TYR A 105 -4.76 2.61 -18.06
C TYR A 105 -4.34 3.81 -18.90
N PHE A 106 -4.76 3.88 -20.17
CA PHE A 106 -4.26 4.91 -21.08
C PHE A 106 -4.79 6.32 -20.79
N GLU A 107 -6.03 6.44 -20.32
CA GLU A 107 -6.64 7.73 -19.94
C GLU A 107 -6.49 7.93 -18.44
N GLY A 108 -6.96 6.96 -17.65
CA GLY A 108 -6.93 7.04 -16.18
C GLY A 108 -5.51 7.19 -15.63
N VAL A 109 -4.60 6.25 -15.89
CA VAL A 109 -3.27 6.30 -15.29
C VAL A 109 -2.41 7.43 -15.86
N LEU A 110 -2.43 7.64 -17.18
CA LEU A 110 -1.51 8.57 -17.84
C LEU A 110 -1.95 10.03 -17.74
N GLU A 111 -3.25 10.31 -17.90
CA GLU A 111 -3.75 11.68 -18.07
C GLU A 111 -4.27 12.29 -16.77
N THR A 112 -4.51 11.48 -15.74
CA THR A 112 -5.05 11.93 -14.45
C THR A 112 -4.07 11.68 -13.29
N THR A 113 -4.44 12.21 -12.12
CA THR A 113 -3.78 11.95 -10.84
C THR A 113 -4.53 10.90 -10.01
N ASP A 114 -5.52 10.24 -10.60
CA ASP A 114 -6.41 9.29 -9.93
C ASP A 114 -5.62 8.07 -9.42
N TYR A 115 -6.11 7.46 -8.33
CA TYR A 115 -5.51 6.29 -7.71
C TYR A 115 -6.55 5.19 -7.39
N LEU A 116 -6.06 4.00 -7.04
CA LEU A 116 -6.89 2.85 -6.66
C LEU A 116 -7.00 2.76 -5.13
N ASP A 117 -8.22 2.64 -4.60
CA ASP A 117 -8.52 2.31 -3.19
C ASP A 117 -9.75 1.40 -3.16
N TYR A 118 -9.54 0.10 -3.36
CA TYR A 118 -10.61 -0.89 -3.27
C TYR A 118 -10.72 -1.43 -1.85
N SER A 119 -11.89 -1.92 -1.46
CA SER A 119 -12.09 -2.64 -0.21
C SER A 119 -12.97 -3.86 -0.42
N ILE A 120 -12.80 -4.88 0.43
CA ILE A 120 -13.68 -6.06 0.44
C ILE A 120 -14.23 -6.33 1.84
N ASP A 121 -15.55 -6.45 1.91
CA ASP A 121 -16.29 -6.77 3.12
C ASP A 121 -17.06 -8.08 2.95
N LYS A 122 -17.14 -8.89 4.02
CA LYS A 122 -17.90 -10.15 4.04
C LYS A 122 -19.11 -10.02 4.95
N LYS A 123 -20.30 -10.30 4.41
CA LYS A 123 -21.53 -10.47 5.18
C LYS A 123 -22.15 -11.83 4.85
N ARG A 124 -22.06 -12.77 5.78
CA ARG A 124 -22.43 -14.19 5.56
C ARG A 124 -21.67 -14.75 4.35
N ASN A 125 -22.34 -15.14 3.28
CA ASN A 125 -21.72 -15.68 2.06
C ASN A 125 -21.57 -14.65 0.93
N GLN A 126 -21.91 -13.39 1.18
CA GLN A 126 -21.78 -12.31 0.22
C GLN A 126 -20.52 -11.50 0.52
N PHE A 127 -19.76 -11.23 -0.55
CA PHE A 127 -18.60 -10.36 -0.53
C PHE A 127 -18.94 -9.08 -1.29
N THR A 128 -18.79 -7.94 -0.64
CA THR A 128 -19.03 -6.63 -1.23
C THR A 128 -17.70 -5.96 -1.46
N ILE A 129 -17.38 -5.71 -2.72
CA ILE A 129 -16.24 -4.92 -3.13
C ILE A 129 -16.71 -3.49 -3.29
N SER A 130 -15.99 -2.53 -2.71
CA SER A 130 -16.23 -1.09 -2.89
C SER A 130 -14.98 -0.40 -3.44
N ASN A 131 -15.15 0.60 -4.30
CA ASN A 131 -14.10 1.49 -4.76
C ASN A 131 -14.25 2.85 -4.07
N HIS A 132 -13.23 3.28 -3.35
CA HIS A 132 -13.14 4.58 -2.68
C HIS A 132 -12.18 5.54 -3.39
N GLY A 133 -11.45 5.06 -4.40
CA GLY A 133 -10.60 5.88 -5.27
C GLY A 133 -11.35 6.34 -6.52
N GLU A 134 -10.65 7.08 -7.38
CA GLU A 134 -11.21 7.65 -8.60
C GLU A 134 -11.01 6.73 -9.82
N LEU A 135 -9.95 5.91 -9.82
CA LEU A 135 -9.70 4.96 -10.91
C LEU A 135 -10.65 3.75 -10.85
N LYS A 136 -11.27 3.46 -11.99
CA LYS A 136 -12.14 2.29 -12.19
C LYS A 136 -11.38 1.25 -12.98
N THR A 137 -11.03 0.14 -12.34
CA THR A 137 -10.24 -0.92 -12.95
C THR A 137 -10.90 -2.29 -12.78
N PRO A 138 -10.60 -3.25 -13.66
CA PRO A 138 -10.73 -4.66 -13.35
C PRO A 138 -9.96 -4.98 -12.07
N ILE A 139 -10.53 -5.79 -11.18
CA ILE A 139 -9.82 -6.25 -9.99
C ILE A 139 -9.82 -7.77 -9.91
N GLU A 140 -8.74 -8.34 -9.40
CA GLU A 140 -8.66 -9.76 -9.10
C GLU A 140 -9.11 -10.02 -7.67
N VAL A 141 -10.02 -10.98 -7.48
CA VAL A 141 -10.43 -11.45 -6.14
C VAL A 141 -10.21 -12.94 -6.04
N VAL A 142 -9.54 -13.34 -4.95
CA VAL A 142 -9.25 -14.73 -4.65
C VAL A 142 -9.99 -15.15 -3.38
N PHE A 143 -10.71 -16.26 -3.48
CA PHE A 143 -11.55 -16.83 -2.42
C PHE A 143 -10.81 -18.03 -1.81
N TYR A 144 -10.80 -18.10 -0.48
CA TYR A 144 -10.05 -19.10 0.26
C TYR A 144 -10.96 -19.90 1.19
N GLY A 145 -10.62 -21.18 1.38
CA GLY A 145 -11.24 -22.06 2.35
C GLY A 145 -10.74 -21.81 3.77
N SER A 146 -11.29 -22.53 4.74
CA SER A 146 -10.88 -22.46 6.15
C SER A 146 -9.48 -23.02 6.41
N GLN A 147 -8.92 -23.79 5.47
CA GLN A 147 -7.57 -24.35 5.51
C GLN A 147 -6.56 -23.52 4.69
N HIS A 148 -6.91 -22.25 4.38
CA HIS A 148 -6.10 -21.33 3.58
C HIS A 148 -5.81 -21.80 2.15
N ASN A 149 -6.53 -22.80 1.65
CA ASN A 149 -6.45 -23.25 0.26
C ASN A 149 -7.23 -22.30 -0.66
N GLU A 150 -6.64 -21.95 -1.79
CA GLU A 150 -7.31 -21.20 -2.86
C GLU A 150 -8.47 -22.04 -3.42
N LEU A 151 -9.68 -21.49 -3.41
CA LEU A 151 -10.89 -22.14 -3.94
C LEU A 151 -11.20 -21.64 -5.34
N GLU A 152 -11.09 -20.32 -5.56
CA GLU A 152 -11.39 -19.68 -6.82
C GLU A 152 -10.63 -18.35 -6.92
N ARG A 153 -10.09 -18.06 -8.10
CA ARG A 153 -9.49 -16.78 -8.47
C ARG A 153 -10.23 -16.26 -9.70
N ARG A 154 -10.69 -15.01 -9.64
CA ARG A 154 -11.42 -14.40 -10.75
C ARG A 154 -11.21 -12.91 -10.84
N TRP A 155 -11.27 -12.42 -12.08
CA TRP A 155 -11.35 -11.01 -12.38
C TRP A 155 -12.79 -10.52 -12.31
N LEU A 156 -13.00 -9.39 -11.64
CA LEU A 156 -14.26 -8.67 -11.59
C LEU A 156 -14.13 -7.43 -12.48
N GLU A 157 -14.91 -7.42 -13.56
CA GLU A 157 -14.93 -6.33 -14.55
C GLU A 157 -16.29 -5.62 -14.54
N GLY A 158 -16.35 -4.43 -15.15
CA GLY A 158 -17.61 -3.73 -15.46
C GLY A 158 -18.38 -3.20 -14.25
N PHE A 159 -17.70 -2.66 -13.24
CA PHE A 159 -18.33 -1.97 -12.12
C PHE A 159 -17.52 -0.74 -11.71
N ASP A 160 -18.22 0.31 -11.30
CA ASP A 160 -17.57 1.59 -10.99
C ASP A 160 -17.25 1.71 -9.49
N TRP A 161 -18.26 1.46 -8.65
CA TRP A 161 -18.20 1.82 -7.23
C TRP A 161 -18.41 0.65 -6.29
N MET A 162 -19.34 -0.26 -6.62
CA MET A 162 -19.65 -1.37 -5.75
C MET A 162 -20.08 -2.58 -6.55
N LYS A 163 -19.59 -3.75 -6.15
CA LYS A 163 -20.03 -5.03 -6.71
C LYS A 163 -20.15 -6.06 -5.60
N SER A 164 -21.28 -6.74 -5.56
CA SER A 164 -21.47 -7.86 -4.64
C SER A 164 -21.37 -9.18 -5.39
N VAL A 165 -20.58 -10.10 -4.86
CA VAL A 165 -20.35 -11.44 -5.43
C VAL A 165 -20.53 -12.51 -4.36
N GLN A 166 -20.90 -13.71 -4.78
CA GLN A 166 -20.94 -14.88 -3.89
C GLN A 166 -19.65 -15.67 -4.07
N GLY A 167 -18.99 -16.00 -2.97
CA GLY A 167 -17.84 -16.92 -3.00
C GLY A 167 -18.30 -18.36 -3.28
N PRO A 168 -17.41 -19.24 -3.76
CA PRO A 168 -17.69 -20.66 -3.89
C PRO A 168 -18.07 -21.29 -2.53
N VAL A 169 -18.72 -22.45 -2.57
CA VAL A 169 -19.10 -23.18 -1.34
C VAL A 169 -17.85 -23.45 -0.49
N GLY A 170 -17.93 -23.16 0.81
CA GLY A 170 -16.81 -23.33 1.74
C GLY A 170 -15.90 -22.11 1.89
N THR A 171 -16.20 -20.98 1.24
CA THR A 171 -15.38 -19.77 1.37
C THR A 171 -15.37 -19.22 2.79
N TRP A 172 -14.17 -19.18 3.38
CA TRP A 172 -13.89 -18.60 4.69
C TRP A 172 -13.54 -17.12 4.59
N TYR A 173 -12.69 -16.72 3.64
CA TYR A 173 -12.33 -15.32 3.40
C TYR A 173 -12.00 -15.10 1.93
N ALA A 174 -11.84 -13.84 1.56
CA ALA A 174 -11.38 -13.42 0.25
C ALA A 174 -10.40 -12.24 0.38
N ILE A 175 -9.51 -12.15 -0.59
CA ILE A 175 -8.46 -11.14 -0.72
C ILE A 175 -8.51 -10.57 -2.14
N ILE A 176 -8.44 -9.24 -2.26
CA ILE A 176 -8.21 -8.55 -3.54
C ILE A 176 -6.71 -8.58 -3.83
N ASP A 177 -6.32 -9.07 -5.01
CA ASP A 177 -4.93 -9.13 -5.49
C ASP A 177 -3.94 -9.63 -4.42
N PRO A 178 -4.00 -10.92 -4.02
CA PRO A 178 -3.12 -11.47 -2.99
C PRO A 178 -1.63 -11.48 -3.41
N ASP A 179 -1.36 -11.35 -4.70
CA ASP A 179 -0.01 -11.34 -5.27
C ASP A 179 0.62 -9.93 -5.33
N GLU A 180 -0.12 -8.91 -4.88
CA GLU A 180 0.33 -7.52 -4.70
C GLU A 180 0.72 -6.77 -5.98
N ASN A 181 0.14 -7.11 -7.13
CA ASN A 181 0.37 -6.42 -8.40
C ASN A 181 -0.44 -5.13 -8.57
N MET A 182 -1.60 -5.02 -7.91
CA MET A 182 -2.47 -3.86 -7.93
C MET A 182 -1.89 -2.74 -7.04
N PRO A 183 -1.67 -1.53 -7.59
CA PRO A 183 -1.12 -0.40 -6.83
C PRO A 183 -2.20 0.29 -5.98
N ASP A 184 -2.86 -0.50 -5.11
CA ASP A 184 -3.83 0.02 -4.17
C ASP A 184 -3.15 0.84 -3.06
N VAL A 185 -3.59 2.07 -2.84
CA VAL A 185 -2.98 2.97 -1.86
C VAL A 185 -3.29 2.57 -0.41
N LYS A 186 -4.31 1.72 -0.18
CA LYS A 186 -4.82 1.33 1.13
C LYS A 186 -4.98 -0.18 1.29
N ARG A 187 -3.92 -0.95 1.09
CA ARG A 187 -3.99 -2.43 1.07
C ARG A 187 -4.60 -3.12 2.32
N GLU A 188 -4.70 -2.49 3.50
CA GLU A 188 -5.25 -3.14 4.70
C GLU A 188 -6.77 -3.42 4.67
N ASN A 189 -7.50 -2.81 3.73
CA ASN A 189 -8.92 -3.06 3.49
C ASN A 189 -9.17 -4.07 2.34
N ASN A 190 -8.11 -4.60 1.70
CA ASN A 190 -8.20 -5.58 0.60
C ASN A 190 -8.42 -7.02 1.06
N SER A 191 -8.68 -7.25 2.35
CA SER A 191 -8.90 -8.59 2.89
C SER A 191 -9.99 -8.61 3.96
N THR A 192 -10.81 -9.64 3.86
CA THR A 192 -11.80 -10.01 4.89
C THR A 192 -11.21 -10.89 5.99
N ARG A 193 -9.99 -11.41 5.80
CA ARG A 193 -9.22 -12.11 6.84
C ARG A 193 -8.68 -11.09 7.83
N LYS A 194 -8.59 -11.48 9.11
CA LYS A 194 -8.09 -10.64 10.22
C LYS A 194 -7.40 -11.52 11.27
N GLU A 195 -6.49 -12.39 10.83
CA GLU A 195 -5.72 -13.24 11.74
C GLU A 195 -4.58 -12.45 12.40
N LEU A 196 -4.07 -12.92 13.53
CA LEU A 196 -2.94 -12.28 14.20
C LEU A 196 -1.63 -12.86 13.65
N TYR A 197 -0.75 -12.00 13.15
CA TYR A 197 0.52 -12.42 12.56
C TYR A 197 1.68 -11.69 13.24
N PHE A 198 2.66 -12.43 13.75
CA PHE A 198 3.81 -11.86 14.44
C PHE A 198 5.05 -11.96 13.57
N ASN A 199 5.71 -10.83 13.36
CA ASN A 199 6.98 -10.77 12.65
C ASN A 199 8.12 -10.46 13.62
N TRP A 200 9.12 -11.34 13.64
CA TRP A 200 10.38 -11.06 14.34
C TRP A 200 11.23 -10.16 13.46
N VAL A 201 11.35 -8.90 13.89
CA VAL A 201 12.01 -7.83 13.13
C VAL A 201 11.26 -7.55 11.81
N TRP A 202 11.30 -6.30 11.34
CA TRP A 202 10.57 -5.90 10.13
C TRP A 202 10.94 -6.75 8.90
N ASP A 203 9.94 -7.15 8.12
CA ASP A 203 10.07 -7.85 6.83
C ASP A 203 9.04 -7.32 5.81
N GLN A 204 8.72 -8.08 4.76
CA GLN A 204 7.62 -7.76 3.84
C GLN A 204 6.30 -7.50 4.61
N PRO A 205 5.66 -6.33 4.45
CA PRO A 205 4.42 -6.02 5.16
C PRO A 205 3.27 -6.97 4.78
N ASN A 206 2.59 -7.52 5.78
CA ASN A 206 1.34 -8.25 5.60
C ASN A 206 0.13 -7.33 5.83
N TYR A 207 -0.43 -6.84 4.73
CA TYR A 207 -1.60 -5.94 4.75
C TYR A 207 -2.91 -6.65 5.12
N TYR A 208 -2.99 -7.97 4.90
CA TYR A 208 -4.25 -8.72 4.97
C TYR A 208 -4.60 -9.17 6.39
N ASP A 209 -3.63 -9.19 7.29
CA ASP A 209 -3.77 -9.66 8.66
C ASP A 209 -3.55 -8.53 9.70
N HIS A 210 -3.79 -8.84 10.97
CA HIS A 210 -3.33 -8.05 12.09
C HIS A 210 -1.84 -8.33 12.34
N GLU A 211 -0.98 -7.68 11.56
CA GLU A 211 0.46 -7.77 11.73
C GLU A 211 0.94 -7.03 12.99
N VAL A 212 1.81 -7.68 13.76
CA VAL A 212 2.57 -7.10 14.87
C VAL A 212 4.05 -7.42 14.68
N ASN A 213 4.82 -6.39 14.35
CA ASN A 213 6.27 -6.48 14.24
C ASN A 213 6.92 -6.32 15.62
N ILE A 214 7.88 -7.18 15.95
CA ILE A 214 8.60 -7.22 17.22
C ILE A 214 10.07 -6.90 16.97
N LEU A 215 10.57 -5.80 17.52
CA LEU A 215 11.97 -5.38 17.38
C LEU A 215 12.64 -5.28 18.75
N PRO A 216 13.85 -5.84 18.95
CA PRO A 216 14.65 -5.55 20.13
C PRO A 216 14.93 -4.05 20.26
N TRP A 217 14.52 -3.44 21.38
CA TRP A 217 14.71 -2.01 21.62
C TRP A 217 15.82 -1.78 22.64
N LEU A 218 17.07 -1.78 22.15
CA LEU A 218 18.27 -1.66 22.99
C LEU A 218 18.86 -0.24 23.00
N PHE A 219 18.40 0.64 22.10
CA PHE A 219 18.93 1.98 21.88
C PHE A 219 18.23 3.05 22.72
N SER A 220 18.04 2.77 24.00
CA SER A 220 17.31 3.64 24.92
C SER A 220 18.17 4.00 26.11
N TYR A 221 18.60 5.26 26.18
CA TYR A 221 19.38 5.81 27.29
C TYR A 221 18.92 7.23 27.63
N ASN A 222 18.86 7.57 28.91
CA ASN A 222 18.72 8.96 29.37
C ASN A 222 19.30 9.14 30.78
N PHE A 223 19.53 10.39 31.19
CA PHE A 223 20.15 10.71 32.49
C PHE A 223 19.36 10.21 33.71
N TYR A 224 18.02 10.12 33.63
CA TYR A 224 17.17 9.71 34.75
C TYR A 224 17.07 8.18 34.88
N ASN A 225 16.80 7.47 33.78
CA ASN A 225 16.61 6.02 33.78
C ASN A 225 17.90 5.22 33.50
N GLY A 226 18.98 5.86 33.04
CA GLY A 226 20.13 5.16 32.48
C GLY A 226 19.75 4.36 31.23
N TRP A 227 20.33 3.16 31.06
CA TRP A 227 20.03 2.26 29.96
C TRP A 227 18.73 1.49 30.20
N THR A 228 17.83 1.49 29.21
CA THR A 228 16.47 0.92 29.33
C THR A 228 16.13 -0.01 28.17
N PRO A 229 16.69 -1.23 28.15
CA PRO A 229 16.40 -2.17 27.07
C PRO A 229 14.97 -2.72 27.18
N GLY A 230 14.43 -3.12 26.03
CA GLY A 230 13.10 -3.70 25.94
C GLY A 230 12.79 -4.23 24.55
N ALA A 231 11.52 -4.16 24.19
CA ALA A 231 11.05 -4.47 22.84
C ALA A 231 10.21 -3.32 22.30
N MET A 232 10.12 -3.20 20.98
CA MET A 232 9.17 -2.36 20.28
C MET A 232 8.22 -3.27 19.50
N LEU A 233 6.95 -3.24 19.88
CA LEU A 233 5.84 -3.85 19.16
C LEU A 233 5.22 -2.78 18.29
N TYR A 234 5.10 -2.98 16.98
CA TYR A 234 4.48 -1.98 16.12
C TYR A 234 3.73 -2.57 14.93
N LYS A 235 2.77 -1.79 14.43
CA LYS A 235 1.97 -2.07 13.25
C LYS A 235 1.90 -0.82 12.39
N GLY A 236 2.00 -1.00 11.08
CA GLY A 236 1.94 0.08 10.10
C GLY A 236 3.25 0.85 10.00
N GLY A 237 3.16 2.10 9.53
CA GLY A 237 4.34 2.95 9.29
C GLY A 237 4.93 2.84 7.89
N THR A 238 4.30 2.05 7.02
CA THR A 238 4.63 1.96 5.59
C THR A 238 3.39 2.28 4.75
N PRO A 239 3.55 2.74 3.50
CA PRO A 239 2.45 2.86 2.53
C PRO A 239 1.60 1.59 2.44
N GLY A 240 0.34 1.78 2.07
CA GLY A 240 -0.73 0.84 2.34
C GLY A 240 -1.43 1.23 3.63
N TYR A 241 -0.73 1.27 4.77
CA TYR A 241 -1.39 1.54 6.06
C TYR A 241 -1.77 3.01 6.29
N THR A 242 -3.00 3.21 6.77
CA THR A 242 -3.52 4.53 7.23
C THR A 242 -3.10 4.93 8.65
N SER A 243 -2.54 4.01 9.43
CA SER A 243 -2.15 4.30 10.81
C SER A 243 -0.87 3.58 11.21
N THR A 244 -0.16 4.18 12.16
CA THR A 244 1.00 3.56 12.80
C THR A 244 0.73 3.46 14.29
N THR A 245 0.86 2.25 14.85
CA THR A 245 0.75 2.03 16.30
C THR A 245 2.04 1.39 16.79
N SER A 246 2.56 1.86 17.92
CA SER A 246 3.74 1.32 18.55
C SER A 246 3.60 1.28 20.08
N ILE A 247 4.13 0.22 20.67
CA ILE A 247 4.21 -0.01 22.12
C ILE A 247 5.64 -0.43 22.42
N GLN A 248 6.27 0.21 23.40
CA GLN A 248 7.64 -0.06 23.79
C GLN A 248 7.71 -0.39 25.29
N PRO A 249 7.45 -1.65 25.68
CA PRO A 249 7.74 -2.10 27.03
C PRO A 249 9.26 -2.21 27.22
N MET A 250 9.79 -1.56 28.26
CA MET A 250 11.22 -1.58 28.59
C MET A 250 11.41 -1.72 30.11
N TRP A 251 12.64 -2.02 30.52
CA TRP A 251 13.02 -2.11 31.93
C TRP A 251 14.03 -1.02 32.31
N ASP A 252 13.77 -0.29 33.40
CA ASP A 252 14.70 0.67 34.00
C ASP A 252 15.51 -0.02 35.10
N PHE A 253 16.79 -0.28 34.82
CA PHE A 253 17.69 -0.94 35.76
C PHE A 253 18.17 -0.03 36.89
N ASN A 254 18.22 1.28 36.69
CA ASN A 254 18.68 2.22 37.71
C ASN A 254 17.64 2.41 38.81
N ASN A 255 16.36 2.49 38.42
CA ASN A 255 15.26 2.69 39.37
C ASN A 255 14.44 1.41 39.62
N ASN A 256 14.85 0.28 39.04
CA ASN A 256 14.24 -1.05 39.20
C ASN A 256 12.72 -1.07 38.96
N GLN A 257 12.28 -0.50 37.83
CA GLN A 257 10.86 -0.36 37.51
C GLN A 257 10.57 -0.56 36.02
N PRO A 258 9.35 -0.99 35.64
CA PRO A 258 8.95 -1.01 34.25
C PRO A 258 8.74 0.41 33.73
N VAL A 259 9.14 0.62 32.48
CA VAL A 259 8.88 1.84 31.71
C VAL A 259 8.17 1.47 30.43
N LEU A 260 7.31 2.37 29.95
CA LEU A 260 6.45 2.10 28.79
C LEU A 260 6.36 3.36 27.94
N LYS A 261 6.42 3.18 26.63
CA LYS A 261 5.96 4.19 25.67
C LYS A 261 4.88 3.60 24.78
N PHE A 262 3.89 4.41 24.47
CA PHE A 262 2.83 4.12 23.53
C PHE A 262 2.70 5.31 22.60
N HIS A 263 2.58 5.02 21.31
CA HIS A 263 2.29 6.03 20.31
C HIS A 263 1.43 5.43 19.20
N ARG A 264 0.30 6.07 18.92
CA ARG A 264 -0.54 5.79 17.76
C ARG A 264 -0.77 7.07 17.00
N ILE A 265 -0.61 7.03 15.68
CA ILE A 265 -0.97 8.10 14.77
C ILE A 265 -1.86 7.54 13.68
N ASN A 266 -2.98 8.22 13.42
CA ASN A 266 -3.84 7.98 12.27
C ASN A 266 -3.67 9.16 11.32
N ASN A 267 -3.36 8.88 10.05
CA ASN A 267 -3.32 9.88 9.00
C ASN A 267 -4.68 9.90 8.28
N PHE A 268 -5.14 11.08 7.90
CA PHE A 268 -6.38 11.24 7.16
C PHE A 268 -6.10 11.79 5.77
N ASP A 269 -6.96 11.41 4.84
CA ASP A 269 -6.94 11.93 3.48
C ASP A 269 -7.18 13.45 3.48
N SER A 270 -6.72 14.09 2.40
CA SER A 270 -6.91 15.52 2.19
C SER A 270 -8.41 15.85 2.08
N ASN A 271 -8.79 17.05 2.50
CA ASN A 271 -10.17 17.52 2.44
C ASN A 271 -10.22 19.04 2.28
N ASN A 272 -11.43 19.59 2.21
CA ASN A 272 -11.66 21.03 2.00
C ASN A 272 -11.02 21.93 3.06
N PHE A 273 -10.66 21.39 4.23
CA PHE A 273 -10.01 22.14 5.31
C PHE A 273 -8.51 21.88 5.35
N PHE A 274 -8.08 20.62 5.26
CA PHE A 274 -6.69 20.23 5.49
C PHE A 274 -6.09 19.56 4.26
N ARG A 275 -4.91 20.02 3.85
CA ARG A 275 -4.09 19.38 2.81
C ARG A 275 -3.56 18.02 3.30
N ALA A 276 -3.16 17.98 4.57
CA ALA A 276 -2.79 16.77 5.29
C ALA A 276 -3.23 16.95 6.74
N SER A 277 -3.74 15.88 7.36
CA SER A 277 -4.07 15.90 8.78
C SER A 277 -3.80 14.56 9.45
N SER A 278 -3.52 14.62 10.75
CA SER A 278 -3.29 13.44 11.57
C SER A 278 -3.81 13.63 12.98
N LEU A 279 -4.19 12.51 13.60
CA LEU A 279 -4.55 12.46 15.02
C LEU A 279 -3.63 11.46 15.70
N SER A 280 -2.90 11.95 16.69
CA SER A 280 -1.96 11.14 17.48
C SER A 280 -2.40 11.02 18.93
N PHE A 281 -2.19 9.83 19.47
CA PHE A 281 -2.35 9.48 20.86
C PHE A 281 -1.01 8.96 21.35
N SER A 282 -0.49 9.55 22.42
CA SER A 282 0.77 9.13 23.03
C SER A 282 0.63 9.00 24.52
N GLY A 283 1.40 8.09 25.10
CA GLY A 283 1.47 7.88 26.53
C GLY A 283 2.84 7.36 26.90
N MET A 284 3.40 7.82 28.01
CA MET A 284 4.65 7.28 28.50
C MET A 284 4.75 7.32 30.01
N ARG A 285 5.44 6.31 30.56
CA ARG A 285 6.10 6.34 31.85
C ARG A 285 7.59 6.16 31.58
N TYR A 286 8.32 7.26 31.45
CA TYR A 286 9.73 7.30 31.03
C TYR A 286 10.34 8.66 31.40
N GLN A 287 11.67 8.73 31.59
CA GLN A 287 12.41 9.95 31.96
C GLN A 287 11.89 10.62 33.23
N GLY A 288 11.43 9.83 34.21
CA GLY A 288 10.85 10.36 35.46
C GLY A 288 9.47 11.00 35.31
N ASN A 289 8.91 10.98 34.10
CA ASN A 289 7.61 11.55 33.79
C ASN A 289 6.59 10.43 33.55
N THR A 290 5.34 10.70 33.93
CA THR A 290 4.18 9.89 33.55
C THR A 290 3.13 10.81 32.97
N GLY A 291 2.68 10.54 31.76
CA GLY A 291 1.70 11.38 31.10
C GLY A 291 1.32 10.86 29.73
N GLY A 292 0.37 11.53 29.10
CA GLY A 292 -0.04 11.25 27.73
C GLY A 292 -0.52 12.53 27.05
N ALA A 293 -0.59 12.47 25.73
CA ALA A 293 -1.06 13.57 24.91
C ALA A 293 -1.95 13.06 23.80
N ILE A 294 -2.98 13.84 23.49
CA ILE A 294 -3.77 13.72 22.26
C ILE A 294 -3.43 14.97 21.45
N LYS A 295 -2.93 14.79 20.24
CA LYS A 295 -2.53 15.89 19.37
C LYS A 295 -3.17 15.71 18.00
N PHE A 296 -3.86 16.74 17.54
CA PHE A 296 -4.33 16.86 16.17
C PHE A 296 -3.39 17.83 15.45
N ASP A 297 -2.85 17.41 14.32
CA ASP A 297 -2.02 18.23 13.44
C ASP A 297 -2.70 18.33 12.08
N GLY A 298 -2.74 19.53 11.51
CA GLY A 298 -3.29 19.77 10.19
C GLY A 298 -2.58 20.92 9.50
N SER A 299 -2.30 20.74 8.20
CA SER A 299 -1.69 21.77 7.36
C SER A 299 -2.72 22.38 6.42
N TYR A 300 -2.69 23.71 6.29
CA TYR A 300 -3.56 24.51 5.43
C TYR A 300 -2.73 25.20 4.33
N GLY A 301 -3.32 25.42 3.15
CA GLY A 301 -2.74 26.24 2.07
C GLY A 301 -1.92 25.48 1.00
N GLU A 302 -1.59 26.20 -0.08
CA GLU A 302 -0.61 25.80 -1.11
C GLU A 302 0.80 26.23 -0.69
N GLU A 303 1.82 25.41 -0.96
CA GLU A 303 3.23 25.76 -0.77
C GLU A 303 3.75 26.64 -1.90
#